data_AF-A0A970WPN1-F1
#
_entry.id   AF-A0A970WPN1-F1
#
_cell.length_a   1.000
_cell.length_b   1.000
_cell.length_c   1.000
_cell.angle_alpha   90.00
_cell.angle_beta   90.00
_cell.angle_gamma   90.00
#
_symmetry.space_group_name_H-M   'P 1'
#
loop_
_entity.id
_entity.type
_entity.pdbx_description
1 polymer ?
#
loop_
_entity_poly.entity_id
_entity_poly.type
_entity_poly.pdbx_seq_one_letter_code
_entity_poly.pdbx_strand_id
1 'polypeptide(L)'
;MGGCLNSQCTGAGLTQLEAISTPPRLMPDGRLLMTPYGNHTGDSRGYKHAAVLESRDQGRTWSILAEVKSKRTSEKGQPTILLEPDLVRLDDRLLMLCRPAMVWTESLDGGRTWSEPQELGISGDCPYLLMTSRGVLLCGIRHRPTKNTCVIYSLDQGKTWTGPIAIDNVLGAYPSMVELPDGRVLTVYYTEGKGSDIRCVYLKADGDGVAVLP
;
A
#
# COMPACT_ATOMS: atom_id res chain seq x y z
N MET A 1 -17.28 21.81 7.35
CA MET A 1 -18.42 21.14 8.00
C MET A 1 -18.14 19.65 7.99
N GLY A 2 -17.68 19.13 9.14
CA GLY A 2 -17.30 17.73 9.30
C GLY A 2 -18.54 16.86 9.49
N GLY A 3 -18.68 15.86 8.61
CA GLY A 3 -19.67 14.79 8.75
C GLY A 3 -19.15 13.78 9.76
N CYS A 4 -19.84 13.69 10.89
CA CYS A 4 -19.62 12.73 11.97
C CYS A 4 -19.99 11.32 11.46
N LEU A 5 -19.00 10.42 11.39
CA LEU A 5 -19.26 8.98 11.28
C LEU A 5 -19.60 8.47 12.68
N ASN A 6 -20.89 8.36 12.99
CA ASN A 6 -21.36 7.65 14.17
C ASN A 6 -22.59 6.82 13.81
N SER A 7 -22.39 5.51 13.65
CA SER A 7 -23.42 4.50 13.91
C SER A 7 -22.78 3.12 14.10
N GLN A 8 -22.53 2.79 15.37
CA GLN A 8 -22.59 1.46 15.98
C GLN A 8 -22.01 0.27 15.19
N CYS A 9 -20.71 0.01 15.37
CA CYS A 9 -20.16 -1.34 15.34
C CYS A 9 -19.80 -1.73 16.79
N THR A 10 -20.57 -2.63 17.40
CA THR A 10 -20.24 -3.21 18.70
C THR A 10 -19.25 -4.36 18.51
N GLY A 11 -17.97 -4.03 18.62
CA GLY A 11 -16.82 -4.93 18.47
C GLY A 11 -15.61 -4.07 18.13
N ALA A 12 -14.44 -4.34 18.71
CA ALA A 12 -13.24 -3.50 18.65
C ALA A 12 -13.09 -2.72 17.33
N GLY A 13 -12.91 -1.40 17.44
CA GLY A 13 -12.86 -0.50 16.29
C GLY A 13 -11.68 0.45 16.33
N LEU A 14 -11.39 1.03 15.17
CA LEU A 14 -10.45 2.14 14.99
C LEU A 14 -10.81 3.31 15.91
N THR A 15 -9.90 3.68 16.82
CA THR A 15 -10.03 4.87 17.68
C THR A 15 -9.45 6.11 17.03
N GLN A 16 -8.51 5.91 16.10
CA GLN A 16 -7.95 6.95 15.26
C GLN A 16 -7.68 6.37 13.87
N LEU A 17 -8.23 7.04 12.85
CA LEU A 17 -7.99 6.74 11.44
C LEU A 17 -6.98 7.75 10.88
N GLU A 18 -5.94 7.26 10.23
CA GLU A 18 -5.06 8.07 9.39
C GLU A 18 -5.44 7.92 7.93
N ALA A 19 -5.34 9.03 7.20
CA ALA A 19 -5.58 9.05 5.77
C ALA A 19 -4.55 8.20 5.04
N ILE A 20 -4.99 7.56 3.96
CA ILE A 20 -4.12 6.85 3.04
C ILE A 20 -4.11 7.56 1.70
N SER A 21 -2.97 7.48 1.00
CA SER A 21 -2.80 8.01 -0.34
C SER A 21 -3.30 7.09 -1.43
N THR A 22 -3.67 5.85 -1.07
CA THR A 22 -3.98 4.78 -2.00
C THR A 22 -5.48 4.78 -2.31
N PRO A 23 -5.88 4.57 -3.58
CA PRO A 23 -7.28 4.56 -3.95
C PRO A 23 -7.98 3.28 -3.46
N PRO A 24 -9.30 3.32 -3.20
CA PRO A 24 -10.05 2.10 -2.99
C PRO A 24 -9.93 1.14 -4.19
N ARG A 25 -9.79 -0.14 -3.92
CA ARG A 25 -9.60 -1.20 -4.92
C ARG A 25 -10.93 -1.87 -5.23
N LEU A 26 -11.37 -1.80 -6.48
CA LEU A 26 -12.56 -2.50 -6.97
C LEU A 26 -12.28 -3.98 -7.13
N MET A 27 -13.08 -4.81 -6.47
CA MET A 27 -13.05 -6.26 -6.59
C MET A 27 -14.05 -6.73 -7.66
N PRO A 28 -13.85 -7.91 -8.30
CA PRO A 28 -14.75 -8.43 -9.33
C PRO A 28 -16.18 -8.70 -8.87
N ASP A 29 -16.41 -8.91 -7.58
CA ASP A 29 -17.75 -9.02 -6.99
C ASP A 29 -18.41 -7.66 -6.72
N GLY A 30 -17.83 -6.56 -7.23
CA GLY A 30 -18.38 -5.21 -7.23
C GLY A 30 -18.16 -4.42 -5.93
N ARG A 31 -17.58 -5.01 -4.90
CA ARG A 31 -17.20 -4.30 -3.67
C ARG A 31 -15.92 -3.49 -3.84
N LEU A 32 -15.80 -2.44 -3.05
CA LEU A 32 -14.57 -1.66 -2.90
C LEU A 32 -13.88 -2.04 -1.59
N LEU A 33 -12.56 -2.17 -1.64
CA LEU A 33 -11.73 -2.32 -0.45
C LEU A 33 -10.86 -1.09 -0.26
N MET A 34 -10.76 -0.58 0.97
CA MET A 34 -9.89 0.53 1.34
C MET A 34 -9.07 0.14 2.58
N THR A 35 -7.80 0.52 2.63
CA THR A 35 -6.88 0.05 3.66
C THR A 35 -6.40 1.19 4.54
N PRO A 36 -7.18 1.69 5.50
CA PRO A 36 -6.64 2.69 6.41
C PRO A 36 -5.68 2.05 7.42
N TYR A 37 -4.98 2.90 8.17
CA TYR A 37 -4.20 2.47 9.34
C TYR A 37 -4.41 3.46 10.49
N GLY A 38 -4.04 3.06 11.70
CA GLY A 38 -4.12 3.94 12.87
C GLY A 38 -4.20 3.17 14.17
N ASN A 39 -4.73 3.81 15.21
CA ASN A 39 -4.89 3.22 16.53
C ASN A 39 -6.24 2.51 16.65
N HIS A 40 -6.27 1.39 17.38
CA HIS A 40 -7.45 0.57 17.58
C HIS A 40 -7.80 0.42 19.06
N THR A 41 -9.06 0.11 19.33
CA THR A 41 -9.56 -0.09 20.70
C THR A 41 -8.90 -1.32 21.31
N GLY A 42 -8.38 -1.19 22.54
CA GLY A 42 -7.75 -2.29 23.27
C GLY A 42 -6.25 -2.46 23.01
N ASP A 43 -5.69 -1.73 22.05
CA ASP A 43 -4.26 -1.77 21.75
C ASP A 43 -3.44 -0.88 22.69
N SER A 44 -2.15 -1.21 22.82
CA SER A 44 -1.20 -0.39 23.57
C SER A 44 -1.00 0.98 22.92
N ARG A 45 -0.74 2.00 23.74
CA ARG A 45 -0.59 3.39 23.26
C ARG A 45 0.54 3.47 22.23
N GLY A 46 0.20 4.00 21.04
CA GLY A 46 1.16 4.21 19.95
C GLY A 46 1.32 3.00 19.02
N TYR A 47 0.72 1.84 19.32
CA TYR A 47 0.64 0.76 18.35
C TYR A 47 -0.33 1.13 17.23
N LYS A 48 0.15 1.08 15.99
CA LYS A 48 -0.62 1.40 14.80
C LYS A 48 -0.51 0.26 13.80
N HIS A 49 -1.66 -0.11 13.26
CA HIS A 49 -1.73 -1.16 12.26
C HIS A 49 -2.89 -0.92 11.28
N ALA A 50 -2.86 -1.68 10.19
CA ALA A 50 -3.81 -1.56 9.10
C ALA A 50 -5.17 -2.16 9.45
N ALA A 51 -6.20 -1.70 8.74
CA ALA A 51 -7.50 -2.31 8.65
C ALA A 51 -7.88 -2.45 7.18
N VAL A 52 -8.89 -3.27 6.90
CA VAL A 52 -9.56 -3.32 5.60
C VAL A 52 -10.99 -2.89 5.81
N LEU A 53 -11.41 -1.84 5.11
CA LEU A 53 -12.80 -1.42 5.03
C LEU A 53 -13.41 -1.92 3.73
N GLU A 54 -14.67 -2.34 3.78
CA GLU A 54 -15.46 -2.79 2.63
C GLU A 54 -16.62 -1.81 2.39
N SER A 55 -16.86 -1.51 1.12
CA SER A 55 -18.10 -0.89 0.65
C SER A 55 -18.76 -1.75 -0.42
N ARG A 56 -20.09 -1.88 -0.34
CA ARG A 56 -20.93 -2.61 -1.31
C ARG A 56 -21.87 -1.70 -2.09
N ASP A 57 -21.78 -0.39 -1.87
CA ASP A 57 -22.70 0.61 -2.40
C ASP A 57 -21.95 1.75 -3.09
N GLN A 58 -20.85 1.42 -3.76
CA GLN A 58 -20.00 2.34 -4.53
C GLN A 58 -19.38 3.45 -3.68
N GLY A 59 -19.00 3.11 -2.44
CA GLY A 59 -18.28 4.00 -1.53
C GLY A 59 -19.15 4.94 -0.71
N ARG A 60 -20.48 4.76 -0.72
CA ARG A 60 -21.41 5.58 0.08
C ARG A 60 -21.33 5.22 1.56
N THR A 61 -21.24 3.92 1.88
CA THR A 61 -21.04 3.42 3.24
C THR A 61 -19.88 2.44 3.28
N TRP A 62 -19.24 2.37 4.46
CA TRP A 62 -18.06 1.55 4.71
C TRP A 62 -18.20 0.83 6.05
N SER A 63 -17.79 -0.44 6.08
CA SER A 63 -17.71 -1.26 7.30
C SER A 63 -16.32 -1.87 7.45
N ILE A 64 -15.85 -2.08 8.68
CA ILE A 64 -14.61 -2.81 8.93
C ILE A 64 -14.81 -4.27 8.51
N LEU A 65 -14.02 -4.72 7.54
CA LEU A 65 -13.96 -6.12 7.09
C LEU A 65 -12.96 -6.93 7.93
N ALA A 66 -11.79 -6.34 8.20
CA ALA A 66 -10.73 -6.99 8.97
C ALA A 66 -9.82 -5.96 9.66
N GLU A 67 -9.29 -6.34 10.81
CA GLU A 67 -8.08 -5.73 11.38
C GLU A 67 -6.87 -6.56 10.96
N VAL A 68 -5.81 -5.91 10.47
CA VAL A 68 -4.57 -6.59 10.08
C VAL A 68 -3.52 -6.27 11.15
N LYS A 69 -3.13 -7.28 11.91
CA LYS A 69 -2.23 -7.17 13.07
C LYS A 69 -1.09 -8.16 12.95
N SER A 70 0.04 -7.83 13.55
CA SER A 70 1.14 -8.76 13.76
C SER A 70 0.99 -9.41 15.12
N LYS A 71 1.07 -10.74 15.19
CA LYS A 71 1.17 -11.48 16.45
C LYS A 71 2.62 -11.58 16.92
N ARG A 72 3.58 -11.38 16.01
CA ARG A 72 5.00 -11.36 16.31
C ARG A 72 5.40 -10.05 16.98
N THR A 73 6.15 -10.18 18.05
CA THR A 73 6.77 -9.05 18.74
C THR A 73 8.27 -9.02 18.46
N SER A 74 8.82 -7.82 18.31
CA SER A 74 10.27 -7.56 18.37
C SER A 74 10.87 -8.03 19.70
N GLU A 75 12.21 -8.05 19.79
CA GLU A 75 12.93 -8.34 21.04
C GLU A 75 12.48 -7.47 22.23
N LYS A 76 12.01 -6.25 21.94
CA LYS A 76 11.46 -5.31 22.94
C LYS A 76 9.97 -5.54 23.23
N GLY A 77 9.40 -6.65 22.76
CA GLY A 77 7.98 -7.00 22.96
C GLY A 77 7.00 -6.17 22.13
N GLN A 78 7.47 -5.39 21.15
CA GLN A 78 6.58 -4.52 20.34
C GLN A 78 6.13 -5.25 19.07
N PRO A 79 4.83 -5.32 18.78
CA PRO A 79 4.33 -5.91 17.54
C PRO A 79 4.77 -5.11 16.30
N THR A 80 4.83 -5.77 15.14
CA THR A 80 5.10 -5.10 13.87
C THR A 80 4.00 -4.07 13.58
N ILE A 81 4.40 -2.81 13.40
CA ILE A 81 3.51 -1.74 12.97
C ILE A 81 3.25 -1.84 11.47
N LEU A 82 2.03 -1.50 11.04
CA LEU A 82 1.63 -1.54 9.65
C LEU A 82 1.06 -0.17 9.28
N LEU A 83 1.85 0.63 8.56
CA LEU A 83 1.52 2.01 8.21
C LEU A 83 1.47 2.17 6.69
N GLU A 84 0.67 3.15 6.24
CA GLU A 84 0.51 3.49 4.82
C GLU A 84 0.28 2.25 3.92
N PRO A 85 -0.64 1.34 4.29
CA PRO A 85 -0.84 0.12 3.53
C PRO A 85 -1.43 0.43 2.16
N ASP A 86 -0.96 -0.30 1.15
CA ASP A 86 -1.66 -0.47 -0.12
C ASP A 86 -1.96 -1.95 -0.32
N LEU A 87 -3.06 -2.26 -1.00
CA LEU A 87 -3.36 -3.61 -1.44
C LEU A 87 -3.52 -3.69 -2.95
N VAL A 88 -3.21 -4.86 -3.49
CA VAL A 88 -3.44 -5.22 -4.88
C VAL A 88 -4.08 -6.60 -4.94
N ARG A 89 -4.95 -6.80 -5.92
CA ARG A 89 -5.45 -8.14 -6.26
C ARG A 89 -4.45 -8.81 -7.20
N LEU A 90 -4.11 -10.04 -6.86
CA LEU A 90 -3.38 -10.98 -7.70
C LEU A 90 -4.36 -12.06 -8.19
N ASP A 91 -3.88 -13.02 -8.96
CA ASP A 91 -4.75 -14.07 -9.54
C ASP A 91 -5.47 -14.89 -8.46
N ASP A 92 -4.75 -15.27 -7.40
CA ASP A 92 -5.19 -16.21 -6.37
C ASP A 92 -5.43 -15.57 -5.00
N ARG A 93 -4.97 -14.33 -4.78
CA ARG A 93 -4.98 -13.69 -3.46
C ARG A 93 -4.99 -12.17 -3.52
N LEU A 94 -5.19 -11.54 -2.37
CA LEU A 94 -4.84 -10.14 -2.17
C LEU A 94 -3.46 -10.07 -1.53
N LEU A 95 -2.64 -9.12 -1.97
CA LEU A 95 -1.36 -8.78 -1.35
C LEU A 95 -1.45 -7.37 -0.80
N MET A 96 -0.95 -7.15 0.41
CA MET A 96 -0.80 -5.83 1.02
C MET A 96 0.68 -5.57 1.32
N LEU A 97 1.14 -4.35 1.01
CA LEU A 97 2.44 -3.85 1.45
C LEU A 97 2.26 -2.64 2.37
N CYS A 98 3.05 -2.60 3.44
CA CYS A 98 3.03 -1.56 4.47
C CYS A 98 4.46 -1.05 4.73
N ARG A 99 4.60 0.18 5.22
CA ARG A 99 5.84 0.60 5.91
C ARG A 99 5.76 0.25 7.41
N PRO A 100 6.90 0.04 8.10
CA PRO A 100 8.29 0.12 7.62
C PRO A 100 8.71 -1.14 6.83
N ALA A 101 9.91 -1.11 6.24
CA ALA A 101 10.61 -2.26 5.65
C ALA A 101 9.83 -3.05 4.57
N MET A 102 8.85 -2.40 3.92
CA MET A 102 7.95 -3.03 2.96
C MET A 102 7.39 -4.35 3.51
N VAL A 103 6.82 -4.30 4.71
CA VAL A 103 6.16 -5.45 5.32
C VAL A 103 5.03 -5.91 4.41
N TRP A 104 5.00 -7.20 4.11
CA TRP A 104 3.99 -7.85 3.29
C TRP A 104 3.09 -8.76 4.13
N THR A 105 1.84 -8.87 3.70
CA THR A 105 0.85 -9.82 4.21
C THR A 105 -0.16 -10.10 3.09
N GLU A 106 -0.78 -11.27 3.11
CA GLU A 106 -1.68 -11.72 2.04
C GLU A 106 -2.97 -12.31 2.57
N SER A 107 -4.01 -12.27 1.75
CA SER A 107 -5.33 -12.83 2.05
C SER A 107 -5.80 -13.75 0.94
N LEU A 108 -6.14 -14.98 1.32
CA LEU A 108 -6.67 -16.02 0.42
C LEU A 108 -8.21 -16.07 0.39
N ASP A 109 -8.88 -15.27 1.24
CA ASP A 109 -10.33 -15.29 1.42
C ASP A 109 -11.00 -13.94 1.10
N GLY A 110 -10.33 -13.15 0.26
CA GLY A 110 -10.85 -11.88 -0.23
C GLY A 110 -10.86 -10.78 0.83
N GLY A 111 -9.84 -10.74 1.69
CA GLY A 111 -9.55 -9.66 2.63
C GLY A 111 -10.11 -9.85 4.03
N ARG A 112 -10.69 -11.03 4.35
CA ARG A 112 -11.31 -11.30 5.66
C ARG A 112 -10.29 -11.73 6.69
N THR A 113 -9.35 -12.58 6.29
CA THR A 113 -8.20 -12.97 7.10
C THR A 113 -6.91 -12.74 6.34
N TRP A 114 -5.84 -12.48 7.09
CA TRP A 114 -4.54 -12.09 6.57
C TRP A 114 -3.45 -12.93 7.23
N SER A 115 -2.42 -13.29 6.45
CA SER A 115 -1.24 -14.00 6.94
C SER A 115 -0.44 -13.15 7.93
N GLU A 116 0.40 -13.81 8.74
CA GLU A 116 1.30 -13.09 9.65
C GLU A 116 2.21 -12.14 8.85
N PRO A 117 2.26 -10.83 9.18
CA PRO A 117 3.09 -9.87 8.45
C PRO A 117 4.58 -10.22 8.49
N GLN A 118 5.25 -10.08 7.36
CA GLN A 118 6.68 -10.38 7.20
C GLN A 118 7.41 -9.23 6.51
N GLU A 119 8.64 -8.94 6.92
CA GLU A 119 9.45 -7.90 6.29
C GLU A 119 10.03 -8.39 4.95
N LEU A 120 9.97 -7.56 3.91
CA LEU A 120 10.75 -7.78 2.69
C LEU A 120 12.22 -7.33 2.86
N GLY A 121 12.53 -6.57 3.90
CA GLY A 121 13.87 -6.01 4.13
C GLY A 121 14.20 -4.82 3.21
N ILE A 122 13.22 -4.28 2.50
CA ILE A 122 13.39 -3.15 1.59
C ILE A 122 13.05 -1.86 2.34
N SER A 123 14.01 -0.93 2.45
CA SER A 123 13.85 0.35 3.17
C SER A 123 13.04 1.40 2.39
N GLY A 124 11.81 1.06 2.03
CA GLY A 124 10.84 1.92 1.36
C GLY A 124 9.78 2.50 2.29
N ASP A 125 9.26 3.68 1.94
CA ASP A 125 8.08 4.30 2.52
C ASP A 125 7.01 4.57 1.45
N CYS A 126 5.78 4.83 1.89
CA CYS A 126 4.64 5.25 1.05
C CYS A 126 4.41 4.30 -0.14
N PRO A 127 4.22 2.98 0.09
CA PRO A 127 4.06 2.01 -0.98
C PRO A 127 2.83 2.34 -1.84
N TYR A 128 2.97 2.18 -3.15
CA TYR A 128 1.85 2.23 -4.10
C TYR A 128 1.96 1.08 -5.07
N LEU A 129 1.00 0.16 -5.03
CA LEU A 129 0.94 -1.04 -5.84
C LEU A 129 0.15 -0.81 -7.13
N LEU A 130 0.69 -1.33 -8.24
CA LEU A 130 0.01 -1.39 -9.53
C LEU A 130 0.37 -2.72 -10.22
N MET A 131 -0.65 -3.53 -10.53
CA MET A 131 -0.49 -4.65 -11.45
C MET A 131 -0.72 -4.15 -12.87
N THR A 132 0.28 -4.27 -13.75
CA THR A 132 0.12 -3.88 -15.16
C THR A 132 -0.59 -4.96 -15.97
N SER A 133 -1.14 -4.58 -17.12
CA SER A 133 -1.77 -5.48 -18.09
C SER A 133 -0.82 -6.54 -18.65
N ARG A 134 0.50 -6.32 -18.52
CA ARG A 134 1.57 -7.26 -18.90
C ARG A 134 1.99 -8.21 -17.77
N GLY A 135 1.30 -8.17 -16.63
CA GLY A 135 1.57 -9.06 -15.49
C GLY A 135 2.78 -8.65 -14.65
N VAL A 136 3.23 -7.39 -14.74
CA VAL A 136 4.30 -6.86 -13.89
C VAL A 136 3.67 -6.17 -12.69
N LEU A 137 3.98 -6.65 -11.49
CA LEU A 137 3.58 -5.96 -10.26
C LEU A 137 4.61 -4.90 -9.91
N LEU A 138 4.21 -3.64 -9.91
CA LEU A 138 5.02 -2.50 -9.49
C LEU A 138 4.65 -2.08 -8.07
N CYS A 139 5.66 -1.66 -7.29
CA CYS A 139 5.48 -0.90 -6.07
C CYS A 139 6.35 0.36 -6.12
N GLY A 140 5.72 1.52 -6.24
CA GLY A 140 6.39 2.81 -6.09
C GLY A 140 6.70 3.07 -4.63
N ILE A 141 7.93 3.53 -4.34
CA ILE A 141 8.38 3.82 -2.98
C ILE A 141 9.22 5.10 -2.92
N ARG A 142 9.17 5.76 -1.77
CA ARG A 142 10.25 6.67 -1.37
C ARG A 142 11.38 5.85 -0.76
N HIS A 143 12.58 5.95 -1.31
CA HIS A 143 13.75 5.24 -0.80
C HIS A 143 14.68 6.21 -0.04
N ARG A 144 14.54 6.26 1.28
CA ARG A 144 15.33 7.17 2.13
C ARG A 144 16.85 6.93 2.08
N PRO A 145 17.36 5.69 2.06
CA PRO A 145 18.81 5.46 2.08
C PRO A 145 19.55 6.13 0.91
N THR A 146 19.00 6.04 -0.31
CA THR A 146 19.61 6.66 -1.50
C THR A 146 19.05 8.04 -1.82
N LYS A 147 18.05 8.51 -1.06
CA LYS A 147 17.32 9.77 -1.30
C LYS A 147 16.67 9.86 -2.68
N ASN A 148 16.16 8.74 -3.17
CA ASN A 148 15.53 8.64 -4.49
C ASN A 148 14.06 8.29 -4.39
N THR A 149 13.33 8.60 -5.46
CA THR A 149 12.03 7.99 -5.75
C THR A 149 12.33 6.74 -6.54
N CYS A 150 11.82 5.60 -6.08
CA CYS A 150 12.16 4.31 -6.64
C CYS A 150 10.90 3.49 -6.95
N VAL A 151 11.11 2.42 -7.71
CA VAL A 151 10.18 1.31 -7.82
C VAL A 151 10.88 0.02 -7.43
N ILE A 152 10.16 -0.89 -6.78
CA ILE A 152 10.47 -2.32 -6.77
C ILE A 152 9.42 -3.01 -7.62
N TYR A 153 9.76 -4.16 -8.21
CA TYR A 153 8.81 -4.88 -9.05
C TYR A 153 8.93 -6.39 -8.89
N SER A 154 7.87 -7.09 -9.28
CA SER A 154 7.79 -8.54 -9.31
C SER A 154 7.23 -9.01 -10.65
N LEU A 155 7.83 -10.08 -11.18
CA LEU A 155 7.39 -10.77 -12.41
C LEU A 155 6.65 -12.08 -12.11
N ASP A 156 6.50 -12.44 -10.83
CA ASP A 156 5.99 -13.73 -10.37
C ASP A 156 4.85 -13.58 -9.34
N GLN A 157 4.06 -12.52 -9.51
CA GLN A 157 2.92 -12.17 -8.65
C GLN A 157 3.31 -12.00 -7.18
N GLY A 158 4.35 -11.20 -6.93
CA GLY A 158 4.77 -10.78 -5.59
C GLY A 158 5.52 -11.84 -4.79
N LYS A 159 5.95 -12.95 -5.40
CA LYS A 159 6.73 -14.01 -4.71
C LYS A 159 8.19 -13.58 -4.54
N THR A 160 8.77 -12.98 -5.57
CA THR A 160 10.10 -12.36 -5.53
C THR A 160 10.04 -10.92 -6.01
N TRP A 161 10.93 -10.08 -5.47
CA TRP A 161 10.99 -8.66 -5.74
C TRP A 161 12.38 -8.26 -6.22
N THR A 162 12.43 -7.44 -7.27
CA THR A 162 13.65 -6.84 -7.83
C THR A 162 13.65 -5.34 -7.57
N GLY A 163 14.82 -4.78 -7.29
CA GLY A 163 15.03 -3.35 -7.02
C GLY A 163 15.62 -3.11 -5.63
N PRO A 164 15.56 -1.87 -5.11
CA PRO A 164 14.88 -0.70 -5.69
C PRO A 164 15.60 -0.11 -6.91
N ILE A 165 14.84 0.20 -7.96
CA ILE A 165 15.31 0.92 -9.15
C ILE A 165 14.96 2.40 -8.96
N ALA A 166 15.95 3.29 -9.04
CA ALA A 166 15.72 4.73 -9.01
C ALA A 166 14.99 5.16 -10.29
N ILE A 167 13.83 5.80 -10.12
CA ILE A 167 13.07 6.39 -11.22
C ILE A 167 13.24 7.91 -11.30
N ASP A 168 13.69 8.52 -10.20
CA ASP A 168 14.13 9.91 -10.14
C ASP A 168 15.09 10.12 -8.97
N ASN A 169 16.09 10.98 -9.17
CA ASN A 169 17.16 11.26 -8.20
C ASN A 169 16.77 12.37 -7.23
N VAL A 170 15.54 12.31 -6.72
CA VAL A 170 14.97 13.22 -5.72
C VAL A 170 14.25 12.41 -4.65
N LEU A 171 14.19 12.94 -3.42
CA LEU A 171 13.43 12.33 -2.33
C LEU A 171 11.93 12.65 -2.49
N GLY A 172 11.33 12.05 -3.53
CA GLY A 172 9.90 12.10 -3.77
C GLY A 172 9.16 11.12 -2.86
N ALA A 173 7.96 11.51 -2.46
CA ALA A 173 7.10 10.73 -1.58
C ALA A 173 5.72 10.52 -2.20
N TYR A 174 5.02 9.51 -1.70
CA TYR A 174 3.66 9.18 -2.11
C TYR A 174 3.50 9.04 -3.63
N PRO A 175 4.30 8.14 -4.27
CA PRO A 175 4.12 7.84 -5.67
C PRO A 175 2.71 7.32 -5.93
N SER A 176 2.17 7.68 -7.09
CA SER A 176 0.91 7.16 -7.61
C SER A 176 1.12 6.81 -9.08
N MET A 177 0.64 5.65 -9.48
CA MET A 177 0.91 5.07 -10.80
C MET A 177 -0.37 4.72 -11.53
N VAL A 178 -0.37 4.95 -12.84
CA VAL A 178 -1.44 4.49 -13.74
C VAL A 178 -0.83 3.95 -15.04
N GLU A 179 -1.30 2.81 -15.49
CA GLU A 179 -0.96 2.29 -16.82
C GLU A 179 -1.81 3.01 -17.88
N LEU A 180 -1.15 3.52 -18.91
CA LEU A 180 -1.76 4.21 -20.03
C LEU A 180 -2.18 3.22 -21.12
N PRO A 181 -3.08 3.61 -22.05
CA PRO A 181 -3.54 2.73 -23.12
C PRO A 181 -2.43 2.19 -24.04
N ASP A 182 -1.29 2.87 -24.12
CA ASP A 182 -0.12 2.42 -24.90
C ASP A 182 0.82 1.47 -24.13
N GLY A 183 0.47 1.12 -22.88
CA GLY A 183 1.24 0.24 -22.00
C GLY A 183 2.38 0.92 -21.24
N ARG A 184 2.58 2.24 -21.39
CA ARG A 184 3.47 2.99 -20.50
C ARG A 184 2.81 3.18 -19.14
N VAL A 185 3.61 3.26 -18.08
CA VAL A 185 3.13 3.62 -16.75
C VAL A 185 3.51 5.06 -16.45
N LEU A 186 2.53 5.92 -16.21
CA LEU A 186 2.76 7.26 -15.69
C LEU A 186 2.86 7.18 -14.16
N THR A 187 3.98 7.65 -13.62
CA THR A 187 4.23 7.72 -12.17
C THR A 187 4.35 9.18 -11.75
N VAL A 188 3.56 9.60 -10.76
CA VAL A 188 3.52 10.97 -10.22
C VAL A 188 3.85 10.96 -8.72
N TYR A 189 4.59 11.94 -8.23
CA TYR A 189 4.97 12.08 -6.81
C TYR A 189 5.27 13.54 -6.49
N TYR A 190 5.24 13.91 -5.21
CA TYR A 190 5.72 15.23 -4.76
C TYR A 190 7.11 15.12 -4.14
N THR A 191 7.91 16.18 -4.20
CA THR A 191 9.22 16.26 -3.52
C THR A 191 9.09 16.88 -2.13
N GLU A 192 9.71 16.28 -1.12
CA GLU A 192 9.70 16.85 0.23
C GLU A 192 10.72 17.99 0.39
N GLY A 193 10.32 19.04 1.11
CA GLY A 193 11.21 20.10 1.56
C GLY A 193 10.90 21.48 0.98
N LYS A 194 11.83 22.41 1.19
CA LYS A 194 11.71 23.78 0.67
C LYS A 194 11.79 23.75 -0.86
N GLY A 195 10.80 24.36 -1.52
CA GLY A 195 10.68 24.30 -2.98
C GLY A 195 10.02 23.03 -3.50
N SER A 196 9.22 22.36 -2.66
CA SER A 196 8.40 21.21 -3.05
C SER A 196 7.66 21.43 -4.37
N ASP A 197 7.75 20.44 -5.25
CA ASP A 197 7.09 20.39 -6.54
C ASP A 197 6.40 19.03 -6.73
N ILE A 198 5.58 18.94 -7.79
CA ILE A 198 5.03 17.67 -8.28
C ILE A 198 5.79 17.30 -9.53
N ARG A 199 6.31 16.06 -9.57
CA ARG A 199 7.10 15.52 -10.68
C ARG A 199 6.42 14.27 -11.21
N CYS A 200 6.77 13.92 -12.44
CA CYS A 200 6.32 12.69 -13.05
C CYS A 200 7.37 12.09 -13.98
N VAL A 201 7.30 10.78 -14.15
CA VAL A 201 8.09 10.03 -15.13
C VAL A 201 7.21 9.00 -15.83
N TYR A 202 7.56 8.64 -17.05
CA TYR A 202 6.99 7.49 -17.73
C TYR A 202 7.91 6.28 -17.53
N LEU A 203 7.32 5.12 -17.27
CA LEU A 203 8.03 3.86 -17.13
C LEU A 203 7.58 2.88 -18.20
N LYS A 204 8.52 2.08 -18.69
CA LYS A 204 8.26 0.79 -19.35
C LYS A 204 8.34 -0.30 -18.28
N ALA A 205 7.37 -1.21 -18.26
CA ALA A 205 7.37 -2.39 -17.39
C ALA A 205 6.90 -3.62 -18.17
N ASP A 206 7.79 -4.59 -18.35
CA ASP A 206 7.50 -5.87 -19.02
C ASP A 206 8.37 -7.01 -18.46
N GLY A 207 8.39 -8.16 -19.15
CA GLY A 207 9.15 -9.34 -18.73
C GLY A 207 10.66 -9.14 -18.66
N ASP A 208 11.20 -8.07 -19.28
CA ASP A 208 12.62 -7.74 -19.21
C ASP A 208 12.95 -6.80 -18.03
N GLY A 209 11.93 -6.31 -17.33
CA GLY A 209 12.05 -5.48 -16.14
C GLY A 209 11.42 -4.10 -16.28
N VAL A 210 11.97 -3.12 -15.56
CA VAL A 210 11.44 -1.76 -15.47
C VAL A 210 12.49 -0.72 -15.85
N ALA A 211 12.13 0.23 -16.70
CA ALA A 211 13.01 1.32 -17.15
C ALA A 211 12.27 2.65 -17.24
N VAL A 212 12.97 3.74 -16.94
CA VAL A 212 12.46 5.12 -17.17
C VAL A 212 12.50 5.42 -18.67
N LEU A 213 11.43 6.00 -19.17
CA LEU A 213 11.29 6.44 -20.55
C LEU A 213 11.61 7.94 -20.69
N PRO A 214 12.08 8.38 -21.88
CA PRO A 214 12.31 9.79 -22.18
C PRO A 214 11.05 10.66 -22.07
#